data_AF-A0A090QZB7-F1
#
_entry.id   AF-A0A090QZB7-F1
#
_cell.length_a   1.000
_cell.length_b   1.000
_cell.length_c   1.000
_cell.angle_alpha   90.00
_cell.angle_beta   90.00
_cell.angle_gamma   90.00
#
_symmetry.space_group_name_H-M   'P 1'
#
loop_
_entity.id
_entity.type
_entity.pdbx_description
1 polymer ?
#
loop_
_entity_poly.entity_id
_entity_poly.type
_entity_poly.pdbx_seq_one_letter_code
_entity_poly.pdbx_strand_id
1 'polypeptide(L)'
;MEFDKVTAQHIKQGIKDYEEKGFPKGFGPSSTYDVLYEGKLYPPKAIMAYANYHATGRALENYFKGGPNEDCFKALKRNGFEIVAKQKKDLYNWTQTHLELASYLKDKRSNTSELIELLKESGVNVMQDQSQPGISIPLEEMDPFTFICHIYKYGEKKRLDIIQKIAKKLGLFIPDGERGIPSANAQKVWMFPYQHERVGNEFNILWELFEATINDTITDDLFQRALNIRNVGKTKITEVLFYVRPFDYFPINGPSKPYLKEELGIEHNFETFKEYEEINRLIKSKSDTSFPELSYKSWHYTNDKSLKQENSSDEKMFLKVINRYSKDVVIGYFTIIDRFVNALKISGEEEAVTFNCSDNKAKFIIGQRTIWDLDNIGKSLNYSIISNEEWGGKSVFRYKGKGKGGALMVTTSTIEPVLLHLDQSISIAKGILLESTTTGYKGNNNSTFKRAVFDKEYRIQLIGEDMIAKEPSSNYQTTSMPLNQIFYGPPGTGKTYYLKEQLFDKYTLKEEAVTEEKYFEEIVSDLTWWQVIALALNEIGTSKVNDILENRWVATKAALSESKNVRATIWGTLQMHTVQESENVAYKQRQNPLIFDKTNDKTWQLLSER
;
A
#
# COMPACT_ATOMS: atom_id res chain seq x y z
N MET A 1 23.15 5.28 -18.21
CA MET A 1 23.34 6.05 -19.46
C MET A 1 24.81 6.34 -19.63
N GLU A 2 25.25 6.63 -20.85
CA GLU A 2 26.62 7.14 -21.07
C GLU A 2 26.62 8.65 -20.78
N PHE A 3 26.38 9.01 -19.51
CA PHE A 3 26.26 10.39 -19.06
C PHE A 3 27.54 11.20 -19.34
N ASP A 4 28.68 10.52 -19.45
CA ASP A 4 29.98 11.11 -19.80
C ASP A 4 30.07 11.56 -21.25
N LYS A 5 29.20 11.06 -22.13
CA LYS A 5 29.09 11.53 -23.53
C LYS A 5 28.11 12.70 -23.68
N VAL A 6 27.35 13.03 -22.64
CA VAL A 6 26.41 14.16 -22.66
C VAL A 6 27.19 15.46 -22.48
N THR A 7 27.05 16.35 -23.46
CA THR A 7 27.64 17.70 -23.45
C THR A 7 26.56 18.74 -23.18
N ALA A 8 26.97 19.98 -22.88
CA ALA A 8 26.04 21.10 -22.73
C ALA A 8 25.15 21.31 -23.97
N GLN A 9 25.69 21.08 -25.18
CA GLN A 9 24.93 21.21 -26.42
C GLN A 9 23.81 20.16 -26.52
N HIS A 10 24.09 18.91 -26.11
CA HIS A 10 23.07 17.86 -26.06
C HIS A 10 21.96 18.20 -25.06
N ILE A 11 22.31 18.78 -23.91
CA ILE A 11 21.31 19.21 -22.90
C ILE A 11 20.44 20.34 -23.44
N LYS A 12 21.02 21.34 -24.11
CA LYS A 12 20.24 22.41 -24.77
C LYS A 12 19.29 21.86 -25.83
N GLN A 13 19.76 20.91 -26.65
CA GLN A 13 18.91 20.24 -27.62
C GLN A 13 17.79 19.42 -26.94
N GLY A 14 18.07 18.80 -25.80
CA GLY A 14 17.06 18.11 -25.01
C GLY A 14 16.00 19.03 -24.40
N ILE A 15 16.37 20.25 -24.02
CA ILE A 15 15.43 21.30 -23.60
C ILE A 15 14.54 21.71 -24.78
N LYS A 16 15.12 21.95 -25.96
CA LYS A 16 14.34 22.28 -27.16
C LYS A 16 13.36 21.17 -27.53
N ASP A 17 13.80 19.92 -27.50
CA ASP A 17 12.94 18.77 -27.76
C ASP A 17 11.81 18.66 -26.73
N TYR A 18 12.07 18.97 -25.46
CA TYR A 18 11.04 19.01 -24.42
C TYR A 18 10.02 20.15 -24.64
N GLU A 19 10.47 21.33 -25.08
CA GLU A 19 9.57 22.45 -25.40
C GLU A 19 8.68 22.14 -26.61
N GLU A 20 9.20 21.43 -27.62
CA GLU A 20 8.43 21.07 -28.82
C GLU A 20 7.53 19.84 -28.63
N LYS A 21 8.01 18.81 -27.91
CA LYS A 21 7.39 17.47 -27.86
C LYS A 21 6.77 17.15 -26.49
N GLY A 22 7.06 17.94 -25.46
CA GLY A 22 6.64 17.66 -24.09
C GLY A 22 7.43 16.52 -23.44
N PHE A 23 6.77 15.74 -22.57
CA PHE A 23 7.44 14.63 -21.87
C PHE A 23 7.75 13.46 -22.82
N PRO A 24 8.98 12.91 -22.78
CA PRO A 24 9.25 11.63 -23.41
C PRO A 24 8.37 10.54 -22.79
N LYS A 25 8.01 9.53 -23.58
CA LYS A 25 7.14 8.42 -23.15
C LYS A 25 7.71 7.76 -21.87
N GLY A 26 6.90 7.70 -20.82
CA GLY A 26 7.30 7.11 -19.52
C GLY A 26 7.99 8.08 -18.55
N PHE A 27 8.13 9.37 -18.90
CA PHE A 27 8.59 10.42 -17.99
C PHE A 27 7.42 11.28 -17.51
N GLY A 28 7.58 11.85 -16.32
CA GLY A 28 6.62 12.77 -15.71
C GLY A 28 7.32 13.97 -15.08
N PRO A 29 6.56 14.91 -14.48
CA PRO A 29 7.13 16.07 -13.83
C PRO A 29 8.08 15.66 -12.70
N SER A 30 9.10 16.48 -12.47
CA SER A 30 9.99 16.42 -11.32
C SER A 30 9.21 16.64 -10.01
N SER A 31 9.60 15.97 -8.93
CA SER A 31 8.97 16.12 -7.61
C SER A 31 9.71 17.10 -6.70
N THR A 32 11.04 17.11 -6.74
CA THR A 32 11.89 17.78 -5.75
C THR A 32 12.84 18.82 -6.31
N TYR A 33 13.30 18.67 -7.56
CA TYR A 33 14.28 19.58 -8.18
C TYR A 33 14.00 19.79 -9.66
N ASP A 34 14.31 20.99 -10.15
CA ASP A 34 14.24 21.40 -11.55
C ASP A 34 15.61 21.85 -12.06
N VAL A 35 15.82 21.76 -13.37
CA VAL A 35 16.93 22.40 -14.07
C VAL A 35 16.50 23.82 -14.45
N LEU A 36 17.29 24.82 -14.06
CA LEU A 36 17.10 26.20 -14.48
C LEU A 36 17.87 26.47 -15.77
N TYR A 37 17.19 26.93 -16.80
CA TYR A 37 17.80 27.36 -18.06
C TYR A 37 17.04 28.55 -18.63
N GLU A 38 17.73 29.66 -18.92
CA GLU A 38 17.15 30.90 -19.47
C GLU A 38 15.91 31.41 -18.70
N GLY A 39 15.92 31.28 -17.37
CA GLY A 39 14.83 31.73 -16.49
C GLY A 39 13.63 30.79 -16.40
N LYS A 40 13.66 29.63 -17.07
CA LYS A 40 12.61 28.60 -17.04
C LYS A 40 13.08 27.34 -16.30
N LEU A 41 12.11 26.62 -15.73
CA LEU A 41 12.34 25.40 -14.94
C LEU A 41 11.92 24.17 -15.74
N TYR A 42 12.79 23.16 -15.75
CA TYR A 42 12.59 21.94 -16.53
C TYR A 42 12.80 20.66 -15.70
N PRO A 43 12.02 19.59 -15.95
CA PRO A 43 12.17 18.32 -15.25
C PRO A 43 13.50 17.63 -15.62
N PRO A 44 14.44 17.45 -14.66
CA PRO A 44 15.82 17.06 -14.98
C PRO A 44 15.94 15.72 -15.72
N LYS A 45 15.13 14.73 -15.33
CA LYS A 45 15.14 13.41 -15.96
C LYS A 45 14.63 13.43 -17.40
N ALA A 46 13.61 14.23 -17.70
CA ALA A 46 13.10 14.32 -19.07
C ALA A 46 14.11 15.00 -19.99
N ILE A 47 14.73 16.10 -19.53
CA ILE A 47 15.79 16.78 -20.27
C ILE A 47 16.97 15.85 -20.53
N MET A 48 17.41 15.13 -19.50
CA MET A 48 18.55 14.24 -19.61
C MET A 48 18.27 13.03 -20.53
N ALA A 49 17.03 12.56 -20.61
CA ALA A 49 16.66 11.51 -21.56
C ALA A 49 16.81 11.97 -23.01
N TYR A 50 16.28 13.15 -23.36
CA TYR A 50 16.49 13.72 -24.69
C TYR A 50 17.97 14.01 -24.96
N ALA A 51 18.68 14.57 -23.99
CA ALA A 51 20.11 14.85 -24.12
C ALA A 51 20.92 13.58 -24.41
N ASN A 52 20.59 12.45 -23.76
CA ASN A 52 21.28 11.19 -24.00
C ASN A 52 20.96 10.57 -25.36
N TYR A 53 19.71 10.71 -25.83
CA TYR A 53 19.33 10.34 -27.19
C TYR A 53 20.18 11.08 -28.22
N HIS A 54 20.35 12.40 -28.07
CA HIS A 54 21.22 13.19 -28.96
C HIS A 54 22.70 12.82 -28.84
N ALA A 55 23.15 12.48 -27.63
CA ALA A 55 24.56 12.14 -27.39
C ALA A 55 24.96 10.74 -27.89
N THR A 56 24.03 9.79 -27.96
CA THR A 56 24.34 8.36 -28.12
C THR A 56 23.45 7.61 -29.11
N GLY A 57 22.35 8.22 -29.57
CA GLY A 57 21.31 7.55 -30.34
C GLY A 57 20.44 6.59 -29.52
N ARG A 58 20.65 6.50 -28.20
CA ARG A 58 19.92 5.58 -27.31
C ARG A 58 18.45 6.00 -27.14
N ALA A 59 17.55 5.02 -27.19
CA ALA A 59 16.12 5.25 -27.04
C ALA A 59 15.75 5.99 -25.75
N LEU A 60 14.66 6.78 -25.81
CA LEU A 60 14.14 7.59 -24.72
C LEU A 60 13.44 6.71 -23.66
N GLU A 61 14.20 6.22 -22.69
CA GLU A 61 13.74 5.28 -21.66
C GLU A 61 13.99 5.78 -20.23
N ASN A 62 13.02 5.57 -19.33
CA ASN A 62 13.07 6.05 -17.94
C ASN A 62 13.70 5.03 -16.97
N TYR A 63 14.97 4.67 -17.18
CA TYR A 63 15.65 3.62 -16.41
C TYR A 63 16.72 4.14 -15.43
N PHE A 64 16.94 5.45 -15.36
CA PHE A 64 17.97 6.06 -14.51
C PHE A 64 17.37 6.93 -13.41
N LYS A 65 18.08 7.09 -12.30
CA LYS A 65 17.64 7.94 -11.18
C LYS A 65 18.01 9.41 -11.41
N GLY A 66 17.23 10.31 -10.81
CA GLY A 66 17.51 11.74 -10.78
C GLY A 66 17.44 12.22 -9.34
N GLY A 67 18.53 12.79 -8.85
CA GLY A 67 18.66 13.28 -7.48
C GLY A 67 20.07 13.85 -7.23
N PRO A 68 20.29 14.59 -6.12
CA PRO A 68 21.53 15.34 -5.86
C PRO A 68 22.84 14.55 -6.01
N ASN A 69 22.79 13.24 -5.75
CA ASN A 69 23.94 12.32 -5.77
C ASN A 69 23.95 11.37 -6.98
N GLU A 70 22.96 11.46 -7.87
CA GLU A 70 22.79 10.57 -9.02
C GLU A 70 23.50 11.11 -10.26
N ASP A 71 23.90 10.21 -11.16
CA ASP A 71 24.72 10.55 -12.33
C ASP A 71 24.06 11.53 -13.29
N CYS A 72 22.72 11.53 -13.35
CA CYS A 72 21.94 12.53 -14.09
C CYS A 72 22.25 13.96 -13.62
N PHE A 73 22.24 14.21 -12.30
CA PHE A 73 22.46 15.55 -11.75
C PHE A 73 23.93 15.93 -11.82
N LYS A 74 24.84 14.97 -11.62
CA LYS A 74 26.28 15.18 -11.83
C LYS A 74 26.56 15.61 -13.27
N ALA A 75 25.93 14.96 -14.25
CA ALA A 75 26.10 15.30 -15.66
C ALA A 75 25.54 16.68 -16.02
N LEU A 76 24.38 17.06 -15.48
CA LEU A 76 23.81 18.40 -15.65
C LEU A 76 24.74 19.47 -15.05
N LYS A 77 25.19 19.29 -13.80
CA LYS A 77 26.10 20.21 -13.11
C LYS A 77 27.45 20.33 -13.80
N ARG A 78 28.05 19.20 -14.21
CA ARG A 78 29.32 19.16 -14.96
C ARG A 78 29.25 19.95 -16.26
N ASN A 79 28.08 20.00 -16.88
CA ASN A 79 27.83 20.75 -18.11
C ASN A 79 27.31 22.19 -17.88
N GLY A 80 27.38 22.70 -16.64
CA GLY A 80 27.08 24.10 -16.33
C GLY A 80 25.59 24.42 -16.16
N PHE A 81 24.72 23.43 -15.96
CA PHE A 81 23.30 23.66 -15.69
C PHE A 81 23.03 23.71 -14.19
N GLU A 82 22.34 24.77 -13.76
CA GLU A 82 21.91 24.93 -12.38
C GLU A 82 20.70 24.02 -12.09
N ILE A 83 20.74 23.39 -10.91
CA ILE A 83 19.63 22.58 -10.41
C ILE A 83 19.09 23.26 -9.16
N VAL A 84 17.82 23.65 -9.20
CA VAL A 84 17.13 24.33 -8.11
C VAL A 84 16.15 23.37 -7.43
N ALA A 85 16.04 23.46 -6.11
CA ALA A 85 15.00 22.74 -5.38
C ALA A 85 13.63 23.35 -5.70
N LYS A 86 12.62 22.51 -5.92
CA LYS A 86 11.24 22.97 -5.93
C LYS A 86 10.91 23.51 -4.55
N GLN A 87 10.18 24.63 -4.50
CA GLN A 87 9.61 25.08 -3.23
C GLN A 87 8.76 23.94 -2.65
N LYS A 88 9.06 23.55 -1.41
CA LYS A 88 8.30 22.53 -0.69
C LYS A 88 6.86 23.03 -0.62
N LYS A 89 5.92 22.31 -1.24
CA LYS A 89 4.50 22.65 -1.14
C LYS A 89 4.13 22.68 0.34
N ASP A 90 3.63 23.82 0.80
CA ASP A 90 3.01 23.90 2.10
C ASP A 90 1.63 23.22 2.00
N LEU A 91 1.51 22.05 2.63
CA LEU A 91 0.29 21.25 2.57
C LEU A 91 -0.73 21.67 3.64
N TYR A 92 -0.41 22.68 4.45
CA TYR A 92 -1.28 23.31 5.45
C TYR A 92 -1.81 24.67 4.99
N ASN A 93 -1.51 25.08 3.75
CA ASN A 93 -1.88 26.38 3.20
C ASN A 93 -3.40 26.56 2.95
N TRP A 94 -4.20 25.50 3.09
CA TRP A 94 -5.67 25.59 3.20
C TRP A 94 -6.14 26.49 4.34
N THR A 95 -5.33 26.67 5.39
CA THR A 95 -5.66 27.53 6.52
C THR A 95 -5.89 28.98 6.09
N GLN A 96 -5.08 29.49 5.15
CA GLN A 96 -5.28 30.82 4.56
C GLN A 96 -6.64 30.89 3.85
N THR A 97 -6.94 29.91 3.01
CA THR A 97 -8.23 29.81 2.30
C THR A 97 -9.40 29.78 3.29
N HIS A 98 -9.25 29.09 4.42
CA HIS A 98 -10.28 29.01 5.45
C HIS A 98 -10.51 30.33 6.19
N LEU A 99 -9.44 31.08 6.50
CA LEU A 99 -9.57 32.40 7.13
C LEU A 99 -10.30 33.40 6.21
N GLU A 100 -9.97 33.37 4.92
CA GLU A 100 -10.64 34.19 3.90
C GLU A 100 -12.09 33.71 3.66
N LEU A 101 -12.33 32.40 3.62
CA LEU A 101 -13.66 31.82 3.48
C LEU A 101 -14.54 32.14 4.70
N ALA A 102 -14.02 32.06 5.92
CA ALA A 102 -14.75 32.43 7.13
C ALA A 102 -15.16 33.90 7.09
N SER A 103 -14.27 34.77 6.64
CA SER A 103 -14.55 36.19 6.44
C SER A 103 -15.65 36.41 5.41
N TYR A 104 -15.63 35.67 4.30
CA TYR A 104 -16.69 35.69 3.28
C TYR A 104 -18.05 35.21 3.82
N LEU A 105 -18.07 34.15 4.62
CA LEU A 105 -19.31 33.53 5.12
C LEU A 105 -20.00 34.38 6.19
N LYS A 106 -19.28 35.24 6.91
CA LYS A 106 -19.79 36.06 8.03
C LYS A 106 -21.06 36.85 7.69
N ASP A 107 -21.13 37.39 6.48
CA ASP A 107 -22.23 38.27 6.06
C ASP A 107 -23.31 37.55 5.23
N LYS A 108 -23.29 36.20 5.19
CA LYS A 108 -24.16 35.40 4.31
C LYS A 108 -25.43 34.86 4.97
N ARG A 109 -25.76 35.35 6.17
CA ARG A 109 -26.96 34.95 6.91
C ARG A 109 -28.26 35.16 6.15
N SER A 110 -28.35 36.23 5.36
CA SER A 110 -29.51 36.54 4.50
C SER A 110 -29.41 35.95 3.10
N ASN A 111 -28.34 35.21 2.78
CA ASN A 111 -28.00 34.73 1.44
C ASN A 111 -27.68 33.22 1.45
N THR A 112 -28.39 32.43 2.25
CA THR A 112 -28.16 30.98 2.39
C THR A 112 -28.34 30.22 1.06
N SER A 113 -29.24 30.67 0.19
CA SER A 113 -29.44 30.10 -1.14
C SER A 113 -28.19 30.19 -2.02
N GLU A 114 -27.46 31.31 -1.96
CA GLU A 114 -26.19 31.52 -2.66
C GLU A 114 -25.12 30.52 -2.18
N LEU A 115 -25.09 30.22 -0.88
CA LEU A 115 -24.18 29.23 -0.31
C LEU A 115 -24.49 27.81 -0.84
N ILE A 116 -25.78 27.46 -0.91
CA ILE A 116 -26.22 26.15 -1.42
C ILE A 116 -25.88 26.01 -2.90
N GLU A 117 -26.08 27.06 -3.69
CA GLU A 117 -25.73 27.09 -5.12
C GLU A 117 -24.22 26.97 -5.34
N LEU A 118 -23.42 27.73 -4.59
CA LEU A 118 -21.96 27.68 -4.64
C LEU A 118 -21.42 26.26 -4.37
N LEU A 119 -21.99 25.55 -3.40
CA LEU A 119 -21.64 24.14 -3.14
C LEU A 119 -21.97 23.25 -4.34
N LYS A 120 -23.18 23.36 -4.89
CA LYS A 120 -23.63 22.56 -6.03
C LYS A 120 -22.74 22.76 -7.25
N GLU A 121 -22.43 24.01 -7.60
CA GLU A 121 -21.56 24.35 -8.74
C GLU A 121 -20.12 23.88 -8.53
N SER A 122 -19.68 23.78 -7.28
CA SER A 122 -18.36 23.26 -6.92
C SER A 122 -18.28 21.73 -6.92
N GLY A 123 -19.38 21.02 -7.25
CA GLY A 123 -19.43 19.56 -7.35
C GLY A 123 -19.80 18.85 -6.03
N VAL A 124 -20.35 19.59 -5.07
CA VAL A 124 -20.87 19.04 -3.82
C VAL A 124 -22.31 18.57 -4.00
N ASN A 125 -22.57 17.33 -3.59
CA ASN A 125 -23.92 16.81 -3.46
C ASN A 125 -24.54 17.34 -2.15
N VAL A 126 -25.41 18.34 -2.24
CA VAL A 126 -26.16 18.88 -1.09
C VAL A 126 -27.38 18.00 -0.83
N MET A 127 -27.50 17.48 0.39
CA MET A 127 -28.59 16.57 0.78
C MET A 127 -29.91 17.33 0.89
N GLN A 128 -31.01 16.61 0.62
CA GLN A 128 -32.38 17.12 0.80
C GLN A 128 -32.75 17.07 2.28
N ASP A 129 -33.53 18.05 2.73
CA ASP A 129 -34.13 18.12 4.05
C ASP A 129 -35.41 17.27 4.12
N GLN A 130 -35.98 17.10 5.30
CA GLN A 130 -37.18 16.30 5.52
C GLN A 130 -38.22 17.06 6.34
N SER A 131 -39.34 17.39 5.69
CA SER A 131 -40.50 18.03 6.32
C SER A 131 -41.29 17.07 7.20
N GLN A 132 -41.17 15.77 6.93
CA GLN A 132 -41.64 14.65 7.74
C GLN A 132 -40.71 13.45 7.49
N PRO A 133 -40.64 12.43 8.36
CA PRO A 133 -39.84 11.25 8.13
C PRO A 133 -40.08 10.62 6.74
N GLY A 134 -39.05 10.64 5.89
CA GLY A 134 -39.11 10.10 4.53
C GLY A 134 -39.67 11.04 3.45
N ILE A 135 -40.23 12.20 3.81
CA ILE A 135 -40.71 13.20 2.85
C ILE A 135 -39.59 14.22 2.59
N SER A 136 -38.89 14.06 1.47
CA SER A 136 -37.77 14.92 1.10
C SER A 136 -38.23 16.28 0.56
N ILE A 137 -37.58 17.35 1.00
CA ILE A 137 -37.77 18.72 0.52
C ILE A 137 -36.40 19.39 0.26
N PRO A 138 -36.34 20.42 -0.60
CA PRO A 138 -35.14 21.25 -0.75
C PRO A 138 -34.64 21.78 0.59
N LEU A 139 -33.33 21.77 0.78
CA LEU A 139 -32.70 22.51 1.86
C LEU A 139 -32.75 24.01 1.51
N GLU A 140 -33.35 24.82 2.38
CA GLU A 140 -33.53 26.27 2.17
C GLU A 140 -32.60 27.13 3.04
N GLU A 141 -32.21 26.60 4.21
CA GLU A 141 -31.35 27.27 5.19
C GLU A 141 -30.00 26.58 5.33
N MET A 142 -28.94 27.37 5.53
CA MET A 142 -27.55 26.90 5.64
C MET A 142 -26.80 27.79 6.63
N ASP A 143 -26.17 27.18 7.63
CA ASP A 143 -25.19 27.87 8.48
C ASP A 143 -23.76 27.68 7.94
N PRO A 144 -22.81 28.57 8.31
CA PRO A 144 -21.43 28.50 7.80
C PRO A 144 -20.68 27.22 8.17
N PHE A 145 -20.92 26.66 9.35
CA PHE A 145 -20.25 25.43 9.77
C PHE A 145 -20.73 24.24 8.94
N THR A 146 -22.04 24.15 8.68
CA THR A 146 -22.60 23.12 7.81
C THR A 146 -22.12 23.28 6.36
N PHE A 147 -21.99 24.51 5.85
CA PHE A 147 -21.38 24.78 4.55
C PHE A 147 -19.97 24.18 4.46
N ILE A 148 -19.12 24.42 5.47
CA ILE A 148 -17.76 23.86 5.50
C ILE A 148 -17.79 22.33 5.66
N CYS A 149 -18.67 21.77 6.50
CA CYS A 149 -18.85 20.32 6.62
C CYS A 149 -19.21 19.67 5.28
N HIS A 150 -19.96 20.35 4.42
CA HIS A 150 -20.31 19.87 3.08
C HIS A 150 -19.12 19.73 2.14
N ILE A 151 -18.06 20.54 2.32
CA ILE A 151 -16.81 20.44 1.58
C ILE A 151 -16.03 19.18 2.01
N TYR A 152 -15.95 18.92 3.32
CA TYR A 152 -15.05 17.93 3.92
C TYR A 152 -15.64 16.55 4.17
N LYS A 153 -16.79 16.22 3.56
CA LYS A 153 -17.41 14.89 3.66
C LYS A 153 -16.93 13.86 2.61
N TYR A 154 -16.01 14.24 1.73
CA TYR A 154 -15.51 13.40 0.62
C TYR A 154 -14.14 12.78 0.94
N GLY A 155 -13.47 12.17 -0.04
CA GLY A 155 -12.04 11.79 0.08
C GLY A 155 -11.10 12.92 -0.34
N GLU A 156 -9.82 12.82 0.03
CA GLU A 156 -8.83 13.91 -0.06
C GLU A 156 -8.78 14.61 -1.42
N LYS A 157 -8.65 13.82 -2.49
CA LYS A 157 -8.60 14.37 -3.86
C LYS A 157 -9.82 15.23 -4.20
N LYS A 158 -11.02 14.80 -3.79
CA LYS A 158 -12.26 15.50 -4.11
C LYS A 158 -12.45 16.73 -3.23
N ARG A 159 -12.07 16.66 -1.96
CA ARG A 159 -12.10 17.81 -1.04
C ARG A 159 -11.20 18.94 -1.53
N LEU A 160 -9.96 18.61 -1.90
CA LEU A 160 -9.01 19.57 -2.46
C LEU A 160 -9.55 20.22 -3.74
N ASP A 161 -10.13 19.44 -4.64
CA ASP A 161 -10.77 19.96 -5.86
C ASP A 161 -11.94 20.91 -5.55
N ILE A 162 -12.81 20.57 -4.58
CA ILE A 162 -13.93 21.42 -4.17
C ILE A 162 -13.44 22.74 -3.58
N ILE A 163 -12.50 22.71 -2.62
CA ILE A 163 -12.01 23.95 -1.99
C ILE A 163 -11.25 24.83 -2.98
N GLN A 164 -10.51 24.25 -3.92
CA GLN A 164 -9.85 25.00 -5.01
C GLN A 164 -10.85 25.67 -5.95
N LYS A 165 -11.98 24.99 -6.28
CA LYS A 165 -13.07 25.57 -7.08
C LYS A 165 -13.76 26.72 -6.36
N ILE A 166 -14.07 26.54 -5.08
CA ILE A 166 -14.68 27.58 -4.24
C ILE A 166 -13.73 28.77 -4.14
N ALA A 167 -12.46 28.54 -3.79
CA ALA A 167 -11.44 29.59 -3.69
C ALA A 167 -11.32 30.37 -5.00
N LYS A 168 -11.22 29.68 -6.14
CA LYS A 168 -11.15 30.32 -7.45
C LYS A 168 -12.40 31.15 -7.77
N LYS A 169 -13.60 30.64 -7.46
CA LYS A 169 -14.86 31.35 -7.75
C LYS A 169 -15.03 32.59 -6.88
N LEU A 170 -14.57 32.54 -5.64
CA LEU A 170 -14.66 33.64 -4.67
C LEU A 170 -13.45 34.59 -4.69
N GLY A 171 -12.40 34.27 -5.46
CA GLY A 171 -11.17 35.07 -5.50
C GLY A 171 -10.30 34.94 -4.25
N LEU A 172 -10.40 33.81 -3.53
CA LEU A 172 -9.61 33.50 -2.34
C LEU A 172 -8.27 32.84 -2.72
N PHE A 173 -7.36 32.73 -1.76
CA PHE A 173 -6.15 31.92 -1.87
C PHE A 173 -6.50 30.47 -2.25
N ILE A 174 -5.88 29.95 -3.31
CA ILE A 174 -6.10 28.59 -3.81
C ILE A 174 -5.10 27.64 -3.14
N PRO A 175 -5.54 26.66 -2.33
CA PRO A 175 -4.62 25.83 -1.58
C PRO A 175 -4.01 24.71 -2.43
N ASP A 176 -2.83 24.25 -2.03
CA ASP A 176 -2.09 23.15 -2.65
C ASP A 176 -2.21 21.83 -1.89
N GLY A 177 -2.74 21.86 -0.67
CA GLY A 177 -2.95 20.69 0.17
C GLY A 177 -3.99 20.93 1.25
N GLU A 178 -4.45 19.84 1.86
CA GLU A 178 -5.51 19.85 2.89
C GLU A 178 -5.12 19.09 4.17
N ARG A 179 -3.81 18.98 4.44
CA ARG A 179 -3.34 18.16 5.56
C ARG A 179 -3.79 18.74 6.89
N GLY A 180 -4.27 17.86 7.77
CA GLY A 180 -4.70 18.23 9.12
C GLY A 180 -6.16 18.67 9.23
N ILE A 181 -6.92 18.69 8.14
CA ILE A 181 -8.37 18.95 8.18
C ILE A 181 -9.13 17.70 8.67
N PRO A 182 -9.92 17.77 9.75
CA PRO A 182 -10.84 16.71 10.14
C PRO A 182 -11.84 16.37 9.05
N SER A 183 -12.23 15.09 8.97
CA SER A 183 -13.23 14.63 8.01
C SER A 183 -14.64 14.80 8.56
N ALA A 184 -15.55 15.41 7.81
CA ALA A 184 -16.96 15.45 8.19
C ALA A 184 -17.64 14.10 7.89
N ASN A 185 -18.47 13.61 8.81
CA ASN A 185 -19.21 12.37 8.59
C ASN A 185 -20.29 12.59 7.50
N ALA A 186 -20.17 11.89 6.37
CA ALA A 186 -21.08 12.02 5.23
C ALA A 186 -22.55 11.68 5.52
N GLN A 187 -22.83 10.88 6.56
CA GLN A 187 -24.19 10.55 7.00
C GLN A 187 -24.74 11.56 8.03
N LYS A 188 -23.89 12.38 8.64
CA LYS A 188 -24.25 13.33 9.70
C LYS A 188 -23.58 14.69 9.44
N VAL A 189 -23.73 15.22 8.23
CA VAL A 189 -23.04 16.43 7.77
C VAL A 189 -23.51 17.67 8.52
N TRP A 190 -24.81 17.80 8.79
CA TRP A 190 -25.41 19.03 9.32
C TRP A 190 -25.19 19.27 10.80
N MET A 191 -25.02 20.53 11.18
CA MET A 191 -25.01 21.01 12.57
C MET A 191 -26.41 21.21 13.16
N PHE A 192 -27.44 20.83 12.41
CA PHE A 192 -28.85 20.94 12.77
C PHE A 192 -29.59 19.64 12.37
N PRO A 193 -30.79 19.38 12.93
CA PRO A 193 -31.58 18.21 12.56
C PRO A 193 -32.48 18.48 11.33
N TYR A 194 -33.17 17.44 10.86
CA TYR A 194 -34.16 17.58 9.79
C TYR A 194 -35.28 18.56 10.19
N GLN A 195 -35.94 19.19 9.22
CA GLN A 195 -36.97 20.21 9.46
C GLN A 195 -38.02 19.78 10.49
N HIS A 196 -38.54 18.55 10.39
CA HIS A 196 -39.55 18.02 11.33
C HIS A 196 -39.08 17.82 12.78
N GLU A 197 -37.77 17.88 13.02
CA GLU A 197 -37.16 17.69 14.33
C GLU A 197 -36.59 18.99 14.92
N ARG A 198 -36.68 20.12 14.19
CA ARG A 198 -36.19 21.42 14.64
C ARG A 198 -37.13 22.02 15.68
N VAL A 199 -36.54 22.74 16.63
CA VAL A 199 -37.24 23.54 17.64
C VAL A 199 -37.25 25.03 17.33
N GLY A 200 -36.59 25.47 16.25
CA GLY A 200 -36.77 26.77 15.61
C GLY A 200 -35.70 27.84 15.94
N ASN A 201 -34.66 27.49 16.70
CA ASN A 201 -33.60 28.45 17.08
C ASN A 201 -32.19 27.99 16.68
N GLU A 202 -32.06 26.82 16.05
CA GLU A 202 -30.78 26.19 15.72
C GLU A 202 -29.92 27.08 14.83
N PHE A 203 -30.48 27.59 13.73
CA PHE A 203 -29.74 28.45 12.81
C PHE A 203 -29.26 29.73 13.47
N ASN A 204 -30.08 30.38 14.31
CA ASN A 204 -29.67 31.58 15.04
C ASN A 204 -28.49 31.30 15.97
N ILE A 205 -28.54 30.21 16.73
CA ILE A 205 -27.46 29.80 17.63
C ILE A 205 -26.18 29.49 16.83
N LEU A 206 -26.29 28.82 15.68
CA LEU A 206 -25.14 28.47 14.84
C LEU A 206 -24.50 29.72 14.20
N TRP A 207 -25.31 30.68 13.74
CA TRP A 207 -24.81 31.97 13.25
C TRP A 207 -24.15 32.80 14.36
N GLU A 208 -24.78 32.87 15.53
CA GLU A 208 -24.23 33.55 16.71
C GLU A 208 -22.89 32.91 17.14
N LEU A 209 -22.82 31.57 17.16
CA LEU A 209 -21.58 30.84 17.45
C LEU A 209 -20.50 31.13 16.40
N PHE A 210 -20.86 31.16 15.11
CA PHE A 210 -19.90 31.45 14.04
C PHE A 210 -19.33 32.86 14.14
N GLU A 211 -20.18 33.86 14.36
CA GLU A 211 -19.75 35.25 14.59
C GLU A 211 -18.86 35.36 15.83
N ALA A 212 -19.25 34.72 16.95
CA ALA A 212 -18.45 34.70 18.17
C ALA A 212 -17.12 33.97 17.97
N THR A 213 -17.08 32.94 17.13
CA THR A 213 -15.85 32.23 16.76
C THR A 213 -14.90 33.17 16.03
N ILE A 214 -15.36 33.86 14.98
CA ILE A 214 -14.53 34.81 14.24
C ILE A 214 -13.97 35.90 15.15
N ASN A 215 -14.79 36.42 16.06
CA ASN A 215 -14.42 37.54 16.93
C ASN A 215 -13.69 37.13 18.22
N ASP A 216 -13.49 35.82 18.46
CA ASP A 216 -12.91 35.29 19.70
C ASP A 216 -13.68 35.70 20.98
N THR A 217 -15.02 35.62 20.91
CA THR A 217 -15.94 36.04 21.98
C THR A 217 -16.91 34.93 22.39
N ILE A 218 -16.57 33.66 22.15
CA ILE A 218 -17.42 32.52 22.53
C ILE A 218 -17.56 32.47 24.06
N THR A 219 -18.80 32.38 24.54
CA THR A 219 -19.10 32.22 25.98
C THR A 219 -19.50 30.78 26.28
N ASP A 220 -19.38 30.38 27.56
CA ASP A 220 -19.87 29.06 28.01
C ASP A 220 -21.37 28.88 27.70
N ASP A 221 -22.19 29.92 27.88
CA ASP A 221 -23.63 29.87 27.56
C ASP A 221 -23.87 29.57 26.07
N LEU A 222 -23.25 30.33 25.17
CA LEU A 222 -23.41 30.15 23.72
C LEU A 222 -22.91 28.77 23.28
N PHE A 223 -21.79 28.31 23.84
CA PHE A 223 -21.26 26.98 23.58
C PHE A 223 -22.20 25.87 24.05
N GLN A 224 -22.80 26.00 25.26
CA GLN A 224 -23.81 25.04 25.73
C GLN A 224 -25.08 25.06 24.89
N ARG A 225 -25.57 26.24 24.49
CA ARG A 225 -26.73 26.36 23.59
C ARG A 225 -26.47 25.64 22.26
N ALA A 226 -25.26 25.78 21.71
CA ALA A 226 -24.87 25.07 20.50
C ALA A 226 -24.76 23.55 20.70
N LEU A 227 -24.18 23.09 21.82
CA LEU A 227 -24.11 21.67 22.17
C LEU A 227 -25.50 21.03 22.38
N ASN A 228 -26.49 21.81 22.80
CA ASN A 228 -27.87 21.36 22.95
C ASN A 228 -28.62 21.22 21.63
N ILE A 229 -28.07 21.69 20.51
CA ILE A 229 -28.65 21.44 19.18
C ILE A 229 -28.51 19.97 18.84
N ARG A 230 -29.63 19.34 18.46
CA ARG A 230 -29.63 17.96 17.98
C ARG A 230 -28.69 17.82 16.78
N ASN A 231 -27.82 16.81 16.81
CA ASN A 231 -26.71 16.54 15.88
C ASN A 231 -25.37 17.24 16.20
N VAL A 232 -25.33 18.13 17.19
CA VAL A 232 -24.08 18.75 17.66
C VAL A 232 -23.57 17.97 18.87
N GLY A 233 -22.34 17.47 18.78
CA GLY A 233 -21.64 16.82 19.89
C GLY A 233 -20.28 17.44 20.09
N LYS A 234 -19.66 17.19 21.26
CA LYS A 234 -18.36 17.76 21.65
C LYS A 234 -17.26 17.62 20.58
N THR A 235 -17.14 16.44 19.98
CA THR A 235 -16.20 16.25 18.86
C THR A 235 -16.50 17.20 17.70
N LYS A 236 -17.76 17.22 17.26
CA LYS A 236 -18.17 17.97 16.07
C LYS A 236 -18.04 19.48 16.26
N ILE A 237 -18.41 19.99 17.44
CA ILE A 237 -18.27 21.42 17.73
C ILE A 237 -16.79 21.85 17.69
N THR A 238 -15.86 21.06 18.25
CA THR A 238 -14.42 21.39 18.19
C THR A 238 -13.85 21.33 16.76
N GLU A 239 -14.34 20.41 15.93
CA GLU A 239 -13.93 20.32 14.52
C GLU A 239 -14.40 21.54 13.71
N VAL A 240 -15.64 21.99 13.92
CA VAL A 240 -16.14 23.16 13.19
C VAL A 240 -15.54 24.48 13.67
N LEU A 241 -15.20 24.60 14.96
CA LEU A 241 -14.41 25.73 15.46
C LEU A 241 -13.01 25.75 14.85
N PHE A 242 -12.35 24.60 14.75
CA PHE A 242 -11.05 24.45 14.08
C PHE A 242 -11.13 24.84 12.58
N TYR A 243 -12.22 24.50 11.88
CA TYR A 243 -12.36 24.93 10.48
C TYR A 243 -12.34 26.46 10.31
N VAL A 244 -12.85 27.21 11.29
CA VAL A 244 -12.99 28.67 11.21
C VAL A 244 -11.75 29.38 11.74
N ARG A 245 -11.19 28.91 12.86
CA ARG A 245 -9.95 29.44 13.45
C ARG A 245 -8.94 28.33 13.71
N PRO A 246 -8.25 27.86 12.65
CA PRO A 246 -7.42 26.67 12.71
C PRO A 246 -6.19 26.80 13.61
N PHE A 247 -5.80 28.01 14.01
CA PHE A 247 -4.67 28.25 14.90
C PHE A 247 -5.07 28.44 16.38
N ASP A 248 -6.38 28.50 16.67
CA ASP A 248 -6.89 28.82 18.02
C ASP A 248 -7.65 27.67 18.67
N TYR A 249 -8.34 26.86 17.87
CA TYR A 249 -9.20 25.79 18.36
C TYR A 249 -8.73 24.44 17.84
N PHE A 250 -8.18 23.57 18.67
CA PHE A 250 -7.71 22.24 18.27
C PHE A 250 -8.88 21.25 18.18
N PRO A 251 -8.99 20.41 17.15
CA PRO A 251 -10.08 19.45 17.03
C PRO A 251 -9.87 18.29 18.01
N ILE A 252 -10.80 18.06 18.94
CA ILE A 252 -10.75 16.94 19.91
C ILE A 252 -11.63 15.80 19.38
N ASN A 253 -11.04 14.94 18.56
CA ASN A 253 -11.71 13.88 17.83
C ASN A 253 -11.02 12.52 17.98
N GLY A 254 -11.53 11.50 17.30
CA GLY A 254 -11.01 10.14 17.41
C GLY A 254 -9.48 10.07 17.32
N PRO A 255 -8.86 10.66 16.29
CA PRO A 255 -7.41 10.63 16.16
C PRO A 255 -6.62 11.51 17.14
N SER A 256 -7.17 12.63 17.60
CA SER A 256 -6.42 13.52 18.51
C SER A 256 -6.49 13.12 19.98
N LYS A 257 -7.56 12.44 20.40
CA LYS A 257 -7.73 12.03 21.81
C LYS A 257 -6.59 11.13 22.34
N PRO A 258 -6.14 10.07 21.63
CA PRO A 258 -5.00 9.26 22.06
C PRO A 258 -3.71 10.08 22.09
N TYR A 259 -3.46 10.89 21.07
CA TYR A 259 -2.26 11.72 20.97
C TYR A 259 -2.17 12.72 22.12
N LEU A 260 -3.26 13.42 22.43
CA LEU A 260 -3.33 14.35 23.57
C LEU A 260 -2.98 13.66 24.88
N LYS A 261 -3.56 12.49 25.12
CA LYS A 261 -3.38 11.78 26.38
C LYS A 261 -1.99 11.17 26.53
N GLU A 262 -1.49 10.53 25.48
CA GLU A 262 -0.31 9.66 25.57
C GLU A 262 0.98 10.40 25.23
N GLU A 263 0.96 11.25 24.21
CA GLU A 263 2.15 12.00 23.78
C GLU A 263 2.28 13.32 24.53
N LEU A 264 1.16 14.03 24.72
CA LEU A 264 1.17 15.33 25.40
C LEU A 264 0.81 15.24 26.88
N GLY A 265 0.29 14.12 27.39
CA GLY A 265 -0.13 14.00 28.79
C GLY A 265 -1.22 15.03 29.15
N ILE A 266 -2.16 15.28 28.23
CA ILE A 266 -3.28 16.21 28.39
C ILE A 266 -4.57 15.40 28.41
N GLU A 267 -5.36 15.56 29.47
CA GLU A 267 -6.72 15.03 29.50
C GLU A 267 -7.62 15.88 28.59
N HIS A 268 -8.41 15.21 27.75
CA HIS A 268 -9.14 15.85 26.65
C HIS A 268 -10.66 15.99 26.93
N ASN A 269 -11.08 15.70 28.16
CA ASN A 269 -12.48 15.83 28.57
C ASN A 269 -12.77 17.28 28.95
N PHE A 270 -13.88 17.81 28.46
CA PHE A 270 -14.37 19.15 28.79
C PHE A 270 -15.90 19.14 28.79
N GLU A 271 -16.51 19.91 29.68
CA GLU A 271 -17.93 20.19 29.75
C GLU A 271 -18.24 21.62 29.29
N THR A 272 -17.32 22.56 29.53
CA THR A 272 -17.50 23.99 29.23
C THR A 272 -16.58 24.47 28.10
N PHE A 273 -16.87 25.65 27.53
CA PHE A 273 -15.97 26.26 26.55
C PHE A 273 -14.66 26.68 27.22
N LYS A 274 -14.73 27.18 28.45
CA LYS A 274 -13.54 27.54 29.23
C LYS A 274 -12.58 26.36 29.46
N GLU A 275 -13.12 25.17 29.75
CA GLU A 275 -12.31 23.95 29.87
C GLU A 275 -11.69 23.54 28.52
N TYR A 276 -12.44 23.65 27.43
CA TYR A 276 -11.92 23.41 26.08
C TYR A 276 -10.80 24.39 25.71
N GLU A 277 -10.96 25.67 26.05
CA GLU A 277 -9.94 26.70 25.84
C GLU A 277 -8.67 26.41 26.64
N GLU A 278 -8.81 25.94 27.88
CA GLU A 278 -7.67 25.53 28.71
C GLU A 278 -6.91 24.36 28.09
N ILE A 279 -7.60 23.38 27.49
CA ILE A 279 -6.95 22.31 26.71
C ILE A 279 -6.14 22.91 25.55
N ASN A 280 -6.69 23.87 24.80
CA ASN A 280 -5.96 24.54 23.71
C ASN A 280 -4.71 25.27 24.22
N ARG A 281 -4.79 25.96 25.35
CA ARG A 281 -3.62 26.62 25.98
C ARG A 281 -2.57 25.61 26.40
N LEU A 282 -2.97 24.49 27.01
CA LEU A 282 -2.06 23.41 27.40
C LEU A 282 -1.35 22.81 26.18
N ILE A 283 -2.04 22.58 25.07
CA ILE A 283 -1.43 22.10 23.83
C ILE A 283 -0.36 23.10 23.34
N LYS A 284 -0.70 24.39 23.26
CA LYS A 284 0.24 25.46 22.85
C LYS A 284 1.45 25.56 23.81
N SER A 285 1.27 25.25 25.09
CA SER A 285 2.38 25.26 26.07
C SER A 285 3.33 24.06 25.95
N LYS A 286 2.86 22.93 25.38
CA LYS A 286 3.61 21.68 25.27
C LYS A 286 4.15 21.40 23.86
N SER A 287 3.77 22.22 22.87
CA SER A 287 4.22 22.05 21.49
C SER A 287 4.28 23.38 20.74
N ASP A 288 5.40 23.63 20.08
CA ASP A 288 5.58 24.76 19.15
C ASP A 288 4.95 24.50 17.77
N THR A 289 4.36 23.31 17.57
CA THR A 289 3.74 22.93 16.30
C THR A 289 2.36 23.58 16.16
N SER A 290 2.07 24.11 14.97
CA SER A 290 0.73 24.65 14.68
C SER A 290 -0.37 23.58 14.81
N PHE A 291 -1.58 23.98 15.20
CA PHE A 291 -2.72 23.08 15.34
C PHE A 291 -3.06 22.26 14.07
N PRO A 292 -2.98 22.81 12.84
CA PRO A 292 -3.14 22.03 11.61
C PRO A 292 -2.12 20.89 11.49
N GLU A 293 -0.85 21.18 11.79
CA GLU A 293 0.19 20.18 11.74
C GLU A 293 0.04 19.15 12.88
N LEU A 294 -0.33 19.57 14.09
CA LEU A 294 -0.64 18.66 15.20
C LEU A 294 -1.85 17.76 14.93
N SER A 295 -2.88 18.29 14.27
CA SER A 295 -4.06 17.51 13.86
C SER A 295 -3.65 16.41 12.88
N TYR A 296 -2.78 16.74 11.92
CA TYR A 296 -2.22 15.75 11.00
C TYR A 296 -1.32 14.71 11.70
N LYS A 297 -0.46 15.16 12.63
CA LYS A 297 0.38 14.27 13.46
C LYS A 297 -0.46 13.31 14.29
N SER A 298 -1.54 13.82 14.90
CA SER A 298 -2.51 13.04 15.67
C SER A 298 -3.20 11.96 14.83
N TRP A 299 -3.56 12.28 13.59
CA TRP A 299 -4.11 11.32 12.64
C TRP A 299 -3.14 10.18 12.32
N HIS A 300 -1.88 10.51 12.00
CA HIS A 300 -0.84 9.50 11.79
C HIS A 300 -0.58 8.67 13.03
N TYR A 301 -0.46 9.29 14.20
CA TYR A 301 -0.27 8.59 15.47
C TYR A 301 -1.34 7.53 15.72
N THR A 302 -2.60 7.92 15.55
CA THR A 302 -3.73 7.03 15.79
C THR A 302 -3.87 5.97 14.72
N ASN A 303 -3.60 6.30 13.45
CA ASN A 303 -3.58 5.29 12.39
C ASN A 303 -2.44 4.30 12.60
N ASP A 304 -1.23 4.74 12.88
CA ASP A 304 -0.12 3.84 13.20
C ASP A 304 -0.43 2.96 14.42
N LYS A 305 -1.25 3.46 15.36
CA LYS A 305 -1.70 2.71 16.54
C LYS A 305 -2.89 1.78 16.26
N SER A 306 -3.89 2.19 15.48
CA SER A 306 -5.02 1.34 15.07
C SER A 306 -4.55 0.23 14.14
N LEU A 307 -3.58 0.54 13.27
CA LEU A 307 -2.77 -0.41 12.51
C LEU A 307 -1.84 -1.27 13.37
N LYS A 308 -1.72 -1.03 14.67
CA LYS A 308 -1.10 -1.95 15.63
C LYS A 308 -2.14 -2.70 16.48
N GLN A 309 -3.41 -2.25 16.52
CA GLN A 309 -4.47 -2.78 17.40
C GLN A 309 -5.56 -3.61 16.68
N GLU A 310 -6.12 -3.16 15.54
CA GLU A 310 -7.03 -3.97 14.68
C GLU A 310 -6.27 -5.13 14.01
N ASN A 311 -4.99 -4.89 13.82
CA ASN A 311 -3.97 -5.72 13.21
C ASN A 311 -3.48 -6.85 14.15
N SER A 312 -4.28 -7.28 15.14
CA SER A 312 -3.93 -8.47 15.94
C SER A 312 -4.55 -9.76 15.40
N SER A 313 -5.77 -9.77 14.86
CA SER A 313 -6.38 -11.03 14.38
C SER A 313 -6.17 -11.22 12.87
N ASP A 314 -6.58 -10.24 12.06
CA ASP A 314 -6.46 -10.32 10.60
C ASP A 314 -4.99 -10.31 10.16
N GLU A 315 -4.16 -9.48 10.78
CA GLU A 315 -2.73 -9.46 10.47
C GLU A 315 -2.06 -10.75 10.93
N LYS A 316 -2.34 -11.26 12.15
CA LYS A 316 -1.81 -12.57 12.55
C LYS A 316 -2.27 -13.66 11.60
N MET A 317 -3.52 -13.64 11.13
CA MET A 317 -4.04 -14.63 10.19
C MET A 317 -3.33 -14.51 8.84
N PHE A 318 -3.18 -13.29 8.31
CA PHE A 318 -2.54 -13.03 7.03
C PHE A 318 -1.02 -13.30 7.07
N LEU A 319 -0.30 -12.77 8.07
CA LEU A 319 1.12 -13.04 8.33
C LEU A 319 1.37 -14.54 8.51
N LYS A 320 0.50 -15.24 9.25
CA LYS A 320 0.59 -16.71 9.41
C LYS A 320 0.42 -17.45 8.09
N VAL A 321 -0.25 -16.88 7.08
CA VAL A 321 -0.36 -17.47 5.74
C VAL A 321 0.89 -17.16 4.93
N ILE A 322 1.23 -15.88 4.76
CA ILE A 322 2.34 -15.49 3.88
C ILE A 322 3.71 -15.97 4.39
N ASN A 323 3.92 -16.03 5.72
CA ASN A 323 5.18 -16.49 6.32
C ASN A 323 5.42 -18.00 6.16
N ARG A 324 4.48 -18.75 5.56
CA ARG A 324 4.69 -20.17 5.21
C ARG A 324 5.42 -20.35 3.90
N TYR A 325 5.48 -19.30 3.09
CA TYR A 325 6.02 -19.33 1.76
C TYR A 325 7.32 -18.55 1.71
N SER A 326 8.20 -18.91 0.79
CA SER A 326 9.38 -18.12 0.53
C SER A 326 8.97 -16.72 0.06
N LYS A 327 9.86 -15.76 0.29
CA LYS A 327 9.72 -14.38 -0.17
C LYS A 327 9.35 -14.30 -1.66
N ASP A 328 10.02 -15.08 -2.51
CA ASP A 328 9.77 -15.11 -3.96
C ASP A 328 8.36 -15.60 -4.31
N VAL A 329 7.84 -16.55 -3.54
CA VAL A 329 6.47 -17.05 -3.75
C VAL A 329 5.44 -15.98 -3.39
N VAL A 330 5.64 -15.27 -2.29
CA VAL A 330 4.76 -14.17 -1.88
C VAL A 330 4.84 -13.00 -2.88
N ILE A 331 6.04 -12.68 -3.39
CA ILE A 331 6.23 -11.68 -4.45
C ILE A 331 5.47 -12.09 -5.73
N GLY A 332 5.63 -13.34 -6.17
CA GLY A 332 4.92 -13.87 -7.35
C GLY A 332 3.41 -13.79 -7.18
N TYR A 333 2.90 -14.15 -6.01
CA TYR A 333 1.49 -14.05 -5.66
C TYR A 333 0.92 -12.64 -5.84
N PHE A 334 1.59 -11.64 -5.25
CA PHE A 334 1.15 -10.25 -5.34
C PHE A 334 1.35 -9.65 -6.74
N THR A 335 2.37 -10.10 -7.48
CA THR A 335 2.57 -9.71 -8.88
C THR A 335 1.36 -10.09 -9.73
N ILE A 336 0.80 -11.30 -9.54
CA ILE A 336 -0.39 -11.75 -10.25
C ILE A 336 -1.64 -11.01 -9.79
N ILE A 337 -1.80 -10.76 -8.48
CA ILE A 337 -2.89 -9.91 -7.96
C ILE A 337 -2.89 -8.53 -8.64
N ASP A 338 -1.74 -7.88 -8.72
CA ASP A 338 -1.62 -6.57 -9.34
C ASP A 338 -2.03 -6.62 -10.82
N ARG A 339 -1.71 -7.70 -11.54
CA ARG A 339 -2.17 -7.90 -12.93
C ARG A 339 -3.68 -8.03 -13.03
N PHE A 340 -4.32 -8.80 -12.15
CA PHE A 340 -5.78 -8.90 -12.09
C PHE A 340 -6.43 -7.55 -11.75
N VAL A 341 -5.97 -6.89 -10.70
CA VAL A 341 -6.52 -5.59 -10.25
C VAL A 341 -6.45 -4.55 -11.37
N ASN A 342 -5.30 -4.46 -12.06
CA ASN A 342 -5.13 -3.51 -13.16
C ASN A 342 -5.98 -3.86 -14.39
N ALA A 343 -6.03 -5.14 -14.79
CA ALA A 343 -6.77 -5.56 -15.97
C ALA A 343 -8.29 -5.46 -15.78
N LEU A 344 -8.78 -5.75 -14.56
CA LEU A 344 -10.19 -5.71 -14.19
C LEU A 344 -10.63 -4.32 -13.70
N LYS A 345 -9.69 -3.40 -13.45
CA LYS A 345 -9.92 -2.05 -12.90
C LYS A 345 -10.63 -2.07 -11.54
N ILE A 346 -10.21 -2.98 -10.66
CA ILE A 346 -10.75 -3.14 -9.31
C ILE A 346 -10.20 -2.03 -8.40
N SER A 347 -11.09 -1.38 -7.65
CA SER A 347 -10.78 -0.31 -6.69
C SER A 347 -10.75 -0.80 -5.24
N GLY A 348 -11.31 -1.98 -4.98
CA GLY A 348 -11.47 -2.56 -3.64
C GLY A 348 -12.81 -2.20 -2.99
N GLU A 349 -13.67 -1.45 -3.65
CA GLU A 349 -15.03 -1.11 -3.19
C GLU A 349 -16.09 -2.05 -3.77
N GLU A 350 -15.74 -2.87 -4.76
CA GLU A 350 -16.67 -3.74 -5.47
C GLU A 350 -17.25 -4.81 -4.53
N GLU A 351 -18.58 -4.83 -4.39
CA GLU A 351 -19.26 -5.79 -3.50
C GLU A 351 -19.13 -7.25 -3.97
N ALA A 352 -18.73 -7.47 -5.22
CA ALA A 352 -18.47 -8.79 -5.78
C ALA A 352 -17.06 -9.31 -5.48
N VAL A 353 -16.17 -8.51 -4.88
CA VAL A 353 -14.75 -8.86 -4.67
C VAL A 353 -14.45 -9.07 -3.18
N THR A 354 -13.79 -10.19 -2.86
CA THR A 354 -13.34 -10.51 -1.50
C THR A 354 -11.87 -10.94 -1.49
N PHE A 355 -11.10 -10.39 -0.54
CA PHE A 355 -9.74 -10.83 -0.21
C PHE A 355 -9.80 -11.61 1.10
N ASN A 356 -9.85 -12.93 1.01
CA ASN A 356 -10.10 -13.79 2.16
C ASN A 356 -8.83 -14.48 2.66
N CYS A 357 -8.70 -14.64 3.98
CA CYS A 357 -7.60 -15.37 4.61
C CYS A 357 -8.03 -16.60 5.43
N SER A 358 -9.15 -17.26 5.09
CA SER A 358 -9.61 -18.44 5.85
C SER A 358 -8.82 -19.71 5.52
N ASP A 359 -8.85 -20.69 6.43
CA ASP A 359 -8.26 -22.03 6.25
C ASP A 359 -6.75 -22.04 5.99
N ASN A 360 -6.08 -20.98 6.42
CA ASN A 360 -4.66 -20.73 6.18
C ASN A 360 -4.27 -20.56 4.70
N LYS A 361 -5.16 -20.00 3.90
CA LYS A 361 -4.90 -19.65 2.50
C LYS A 361 -5.18 -18.17 2.27
N ALA A 362 -4.58 -17.59 1.24
CA ALA A 362 -4.89 -16.23 0.81
C ALA A 362 -5.62 -16.28 -0.52
N LYS A 363 -6.93 -15.99 -0.51
CA LYS A 363 -7.83 -16.16 -1.65
C LYS A 363 -8.32 -14.81 -2.15
N PHE A 364 -8.10 -14.56 -3.44
CA PHE A 364 -8.78 -13.53 -4.21
C PHE A 364 -10.02 -14.15 -4.87
N ILE A 365 -11.19 -13.66 -4.49
CA ILE A 365 -12.50 -14.23 -4.86
C ILE A 365 -13.31 -13.16 -5.61
N ILE A 366 -13.98 -13.57 -6.69
CA ILE A 366 -14.97 -12.76 -7.39
C ILE A 366 -16.29 -13.54 -7.48
N GLY A 367 -17.38 -12.91 -7.04
CA GLY A 367 -18.71 -13.54 -6.97
C GLY A 367 -18.67 -14.75 -6.06
N GLN A 368 -18.87 -15.94 -6.62
CA GLN A 368 -18.84 -17.24 -5.90
C GLN A 368 -17.62 -18.10 -6.25
N ARG A 369 -16.62 -17.55 -6.95
CA ARG A 369 -15.47 -18.32 -7.46
C ARG A 369 -14.16 -17.72 -6.97
N THR A 370 -13.27 -18.60 -6.52
CA THR A 370 -11.87 -18.25 -6.28
C THR A 370 -11.22 -18.02 -7.62
N ILE A 371 -10.53 -16.89 -7.75
CA ILE A 371 -9.81 -16.52 -8.98
C ILE A 371 -8.34 -16.86 -8.85
N TRP A 372 -7.76 -16.54 -7.69
CA TRP A 372 -6.35 -16.72 -7.40
C TRP A 372 -6.17 -17.04 -5.92
N ASP A 373 -5.42 -18.08 -5.61
CA ASP A 373 -5.23 -18.60 -4.26
C ASP A 373 -3.75 -18.92 -4.02
N LEU A 374 -3.28 -18.56 -2.83
CA LEU A 374 -2.01 -19.05 -2.30
C LEU A 374 -2.30 -20.37 -1.58
N ASP A 375 -2.14 -21.47 -2.32
CA ASP A 375 -2.56 -22.81 -1.92
C ASP A 375 -1.45 -23.56 -1.16
N ASN A 376 -1.84 -24.42 -0.21
CA ASN A 376 -0.91 -25.28 0.55
C ASN A 376 -1.40 -26.72 0.58
N ILE A 377 -1.78 -27.26 -0.58
CA ILE A 377 -2.09 -28.69 -0.68
C ILE A 377 -0.77 -29.44 -0.92
N GLY A 378 -0.11 -29.86 0.16
CA GLY A 378 1.00 -30.83 0.11
C GLY A 378 2.35 -30.26 -0.32
N LYS A 379 3.02 -29.54 0.59
CA LYS A 379 4.47 -29.20 0.65
C LYS A 379 5.20 -28.68 -0.60
N SER A 380 4.58 -28.61 -1.77
CA SER A 380 5.23 -28.20 -3.02
C SER A 380 4.30 -27.49 -3.99
N LEU A 381 3.05 -27.21 -3.63
CA LEU A 381 2.10 -26.44 -4.42
C LEU A 381 1.94 -25.07 -3.79
N ASN A 382 2.15 -24.02 -4.58
CA ASN A 382 2.21 -22.65 -4.09
C ASN A 382 1.01 -21.82 -4.57
N TYR A 383 0.49 -22.13 -5.76
CA TYR A 383 -0.47 -21.28 -6.45
C TYR A 383 -1.62 -22.09 -7.02
N SER A 384 -2.86 -21.61 -6.83
CA SER A 384 -4.01 -22.08 -7.60
C SER A 384 -4.68 -20.92 -8.33
N ILE A 385 -4.98 -21.10 -9.62
CA ILE A 385 -5.66 -20.10 -10.45
C ILE A 385 -6.86 -20.69 -11.17
N ILE A 386 -7.86 -19.85 -11.44
CA ILE A 386 -9.00 -20.23 -12.26
C ILE A 386 -8.59 -20.40 -13.73
N SER A 387 -9.09 -21.48 -14.35
CA SER A 387 -8.84 -21.84 -15.74
C SER A 387 -10.08 -22.56 -16.30
N ASN A 388 -10.15 -22.71 -17.62
CA ASN A 388 -11.10 -23.57 -18.33
C ASN A 388 -10.43 -24.85 -18.87
N GLU A 389 -9.10 -24.94 -18.80
CA GLU A 389 -8.28 -26.05 -19.29
C GLU A 389 -7.28 -26.52 -18.22
N GLU A 390 -6.92 -27.80 -18.25
CA GLU A 390 -5.95 -28.37 -17.31
C GLU A 390 -4.51 -28.14 -17.81
N TRP A 391 -3.64 -27.64 -16.92
CA TRP A 391 -2.22 -27.44 -17.16
C TRP A 391 -1.44 -27.56 -15.83
N GLY A 392 -0.10 -27.51 -15.84
CA GLY A 392 0.70 -27.43 -14.59
C GLY A 392 0.82 -28.70 -13.72
N GLY A 393 0.14 -29.80 -14.06
CA GLY A 393 0.57 -31.18 -13.76
C GLY A 393 0.47 -31.70 -12.31
N LYS A 394 -0.22 -31.05 -11.37
CA LYS A 394 -0.21 -31.53 -9.96
C LYS A 394 -1.58 -31.68 -9.27
N SER A 395 -2.57 -30.81 -9.50
CA SER A 395 -3.96 -31.06 -9.07
C SER A 395 -4.95 -30.12 -9.77
N VAL A 396 -6.17 -30.61 -9.99
CA VAL A 396 -7.27 -29.84 -10.60
C VAL A 396 -8.53 -29.99 -9.77
N PHE A 397 -9.09 -28.87 -9.31
CA PHE A 397 -10.40 -28.84 -8.65
C PHE A 397 -11.46 -28.31 -9.62
N ARG A 398 -12.55 -29.04 -9.83
CA ARG A 398 -13.63 -28.64 -10.75
C ARG A 398 -14.84 -28.10 -9.98
N TYR A 399 -15.30 -26.90 -10.34
CA TYR A 399 -16.53 -26.34 -9.75
C TYR A 399 -17.75 -27.16 -10.19
N LYS A 400 -18.65 -27.49 -9.25
CA LYS A 400 -19.90 -28.21 -9.57
C LYS A 400 -20.92 -27.25 -10.18
N GLY A 401 -21.30 -27.45 -11.45
CA GLY A 401 -22.38 -26.70 -12.11
C GLY A 401 -22.79 -27.31 -13.45
N LYS A 402 -24.11 -27.50 -13.65
CA LYS A 402 -24.71 -27.87 -14.95
C LYS A 402 -24.77 -26.64 -15.86
N GLY A 403 -24.07 -26.65 -17.00
CA GLY A 403 -24.28 -25.72 -18.11
C GLY A 403 -23.16 -24.72 -18.37
N LYS A 404 -22.52 -24.87 -19.55
CA LYS A 404 -21.63 -23.95 -20.29
C LYS A 404 -20.63 -23.12 -19.48
N GLY A 405 -19.44 -23.70 -19.26
CA GLY A 405 -18.23 -23.00 -18.78
C GLY A 405 -17.60 -23.71 -17.59
N GLY A 406 -17.06 -24.92 -17.81
CA GLY A 406 -16.42 -25.75 -16.79
C GLY A 406 -15.14 -25.11 -16.28
N ALA A 407 -15.26 -24.08 -15.44
CA ALA A 407 -14.12 -23.51 -14.75
C ALA A 407 -13.59 -24.51 -13.72
N LEU A 408 -12.28 -24.60 -13.68
CA LEU A 408 -11.51 -25.44 -12.79
C LEU A 408 -10.40 -24.59 -12.17
N MET A 409 -9.97 -24.93 -10.96
CA MET A 409 -8.77 -24.38 -10.35
C MET A 409 -7.60 -25.29 -10.72
N VAL A 410 -6.61 -24.73 -11.39
CA VAL A 410 -5.34 -25.39 -11.68
C VAL A 410 -4.34 -24.99 -10.61
N THR A 411 -3.62 -25.97 -10.07
CA THR A 411 -2.60 -25.74 -9.05
C THR A 411 -1.20 -26.05 -9.58
N THR A 412 -0.25 -25.15 -9.30
CA THR A 412 1.15 -25.26 -9.71
C THR A 412 2.11 -24.88 -8.56
N SER A 413 3.33 -25.37 -8.65
CA SER A 413 4.42 -25.09 -7.71
C SER A 413 5.18 -23.81 -8.03
N THR A 414 5.18 -23.39 -9.30
CA THR A 414 5.95 -22.24 -9.76
C THR A 414 5.06 -21.25 -10.51
N ILE A 415 5.54 -20.02 -10.70
CA ILE A 415 4.75 -18.92 -11.24
C ILE A 415 4.71 -18.92 -12.78
N GLU A 416 5.67 -19.58 -13.45
CA GLU A 416 5.81 -19.56 -14.92
C GLU A 416 4.58 -20.12 -15.64
N PRO A 417 4.01 -21.27 -15.23
CA PRO A 417 2.76 -21.77 -15.84
C PRO A 417 1.61 -20.78 -15.63
N VAL A 418 1.55 -20.09 -14.49
CA VAL A 418 0.53 -19.07 -14.23
C VAL A 418 0.64 -17.91 -15.21
N LEU A 419 1.86 -17.41 -15.44
CA LEU A 419 2.11 -16.31 -16.37
C LEU A 419 1.74 -16.69 -17.81
N LEU A 420 1.99 -17.93 -18.23
CA LEU A 420 1.63 -18.42 -19.57
C LEU A 420 0.11 -18.43 -19.82
N HIS A 421 -0.69 -18.63 -18.78
CA HIS A 421 -2.15 -18.76 -18.87
C HIS A 421 -2.93 -17.56 -18.28
N LEU A 422 -2.23 -16.51 -17.84
CA LEU A 422 -2.81 -15.42 -17.07
C LEU A 422 -3.91 -14.66 -17.83
N ASP A 423 -3.72 -14.38 -19.12
CA ASP A 423 -4.70 -13.64 -19.94
C ASP A 423 -6.05 -14.38 -20.04
N GLN A 424 -5.99 -15.71 -20.11
CA GLN A 424 -7.18 -16.56 -20.10
C GLN A 424 -7.89 -16.48 -18.74
N SER A 425 -7.15 -16.59 -17.64
CA SER A 425 -7.69 -16.45 -16.28
C SER A 425 -8.30 -15.06 -16.04
N ILE A 426 -7.67 -13.99 -16.55
CA ILE A 426 -8.21 -12.62 -16.50
C ILE A 426 -9.53 -12.52 -17.27
N SER A 427 -9.61 -13.12 -18.46
CA SER A 427 -10.84 -13.13 -19.26
C SER A 427 -11.99 -13.82 -18.50
N ILE A 428 -11.71 -14.96 -17.87
CA ILE A 428 -12.68 -15.69 -17.04
C ILE A 428 -13.12 -14.83 -15.84
N ALA A 429 -12.17 -14.25 -15.12
CA ALA A 429 -12.44 -13.39 -13.96
C ALA A 429 -13.29 -12.17 -14.35
N LYS A 430 -13.03 -11.57 -15.52
CA LYS A 430 -13.81 -10.46 -16.07
C LYS A 430 -15.26 -10.87 -16.37
N GLY A 431 -15.47 -12.04 -16.95
CA GLY A 431 -16.82 -12.59 -17.18
C GLY A 431 -17.58 -12.75 -15.86
N ILE A 432 -16.96 -13.37 -14.86
CA ILE A 432 -17.56 -13.57 -13.53
C ILE A 432 -17.90 -12.23 -12.85
N LEU A 433 -17.00 -11.24 -12.95
CA LEU A 433 -17.20 -9.91 -12.37
C LEU A 433 -18.39 -9.18 -13.00
N LEU A 434 -18.57 -9.30 -14.33
CA LEU A 434 -19.70 -8.69 -15.05
C LEU A 434 -21.04 -9.35 -14.71
N GLU A 435 -21.04 -10.65 -14.42
CA GLU A 435 -22.24 -11.42 -14.09
C GLU A 435 -22.63 -11.35 -12.61
N SER A 436 -21.73 -10.90 -11.73
CA SER A 436 -21.93 -10.91 -10.27
C SER A 436 -22.24 -9.51 -9.73
N THR A 437 -23.39 -9.34 -9.09
CA THR A 437 -23.74 -8.08 -8.40
C THR A 437 -23.22 -8.02 -6.96
N THR A 438 -23.01 -9.17 -6.30
CA THR A 438 -22.48 -9.29 -4.93
C THR A 438 -21.69 -10.60 -4.77
N THR A 439 -20.93 -10.73 -3.68
CA THR A 439 -20.32 -12.00 -3.24
C THR A 439 -20.98 -12.55 -1.97
N GLY A 440 -21.17 -13.88 -1.91
CA GLY A 440 -21.60 -14.57 -0.70
C GLY A 440 -20.53 -14.58 0.41
N TYR A 441 -19.31 -14.15 0.09
CA TYR A 441 -18.16 -14.11 1.01
C TYR A 441 -17.86 -12.69 1.51
N LYS A 442 -18.82 -11.74 1.42
CA LYS A 442 -18.61 -10.34 1.79
C LYS A 442 -18.15 -10.17 3.25
N GLY A 443 -18.67 -11.01 4.15
CA GLY A 443 -18.29 -11.03 5.57
C GLY A 443 -16.91 -11.64 5.87
N ASN A 444 -16.23 -12.21 4.88
CA ASN A 444 -14.99 -12.96 5.06
C ASN A 444 -13.76 -12.19 4.54
N ASN A 445 -13.87 -10.88 4.34
CA ASN A 445 -12.79 -10.03 3.84
C ASN A 445 -11.77 -9.79 4.95
N ASN A 446 -10.50 -10.15 4.71
CA ASN A 446 -9.40 -9.87 5.62
C ASN A 446 -8.85 -8.46 5.30
N SER A 447 -8.95 -7.57 6.28
CA SER A 447 -8.60 -6.15 6.15
C SER A 447 -7.12 -5.94 5.82
N THR A 448 -6.22 -6.68 6.48
CA THR A 448 -4.77 -6.63 6.26
C THR A 448 -4.40 -7.07 4.86
N PHE A 449 -4.96 -8.17 4.36
CA PHE A 449 -4.71 -8.67 3.02
C PHE A 449 -5.25 -7.71 1.95
N LYS A 450 -6.48 -7.22 2.13
CA LYS A 450 -7.06 -6.18 1.25
C LYS A 450 -6.17 -4.94 1.21
N ARG A 451 -5.70 -4.45 2.37
CA ARG A 451 -4.81 -3.30 2.42
C ARG A 451 -3.50 -3.58 1.68
N ALA A 452 -2.88 -4.73 1.91
CA ALA A 452 -1.65 -5.11 1.21
C ALA A 452 -1.86 -5.17 -0.32
N VAL A 453 -3.06 -5.45 -0.83
CA VAL A 453 -3.35 -5.40 -2.27
C VAL A 453 -3.28 -3.96 -2.82
N PHE A 454 -3.85 -2.98 -2.13
CA PHE A 454 -4.01 -1.62 -2.68
C PHE A 454 -2.99 -0.57 -2.17
N ASP A 455 -2.42 -0.78 -0.99
CA ASP A 455 -1.41 0.08 -0.36
C ASP A 455 -0.03 -0.59 -0.52
N LYS A 456 0.71 -0.16 -1.54
CA LYS A 456 2.02 -0.73 -1.87
C LYS A 456 3.08 -0.41 -0.83
N GLU A 457 3.02 0.77 -0.20
CA GLU A 457 3.95 1.14 0.87
C GLU A 457 3.73 0.24 2.08
N TYR A 458 2.47 -0.01 2.45
CA TYR A 458 2.13 -0.97 3.49
C TYR A 458 2.57 -2.40 3.14
N ARG A 459 2.37 -2.84 1.90
CA ARG A 459 2.85 -4.15 1.43
C ARG A 459 4.37 -4.28 1.57
N ILE A 460 5.13 -3.24 1.22
CA ILE A 460 6.59 -3.21 1.35
C ILE A 460 7.01 -3.30 2.81
N GLN A 461 6.37 -2.54 3.70
CA GLN A 461 6.63 -2.61 5.14
C GLN A 461 6.34 -4.01 5.73
N LEU A 462 5.31 -4.69 5.21
CA LEU A 462 4.87 -6.00 5.68
C LEU A 462 5.74 -7.17 5.20
N ILE A 463 6.41 -7.04 4.05
CA ILE A 463 7.22 -8.11 3.42
C ILE A 463 8.75 -7.80 3.48
N GLY A 464 9.14 -6.55 3.79
CA GLY A 464 10.52 -6.07 4.03
C GLY A 464 11.07 -5.10 2.97
N GLU A 465 11.97 -4.18 3.36
CA GLU A 465 12.55 -3.12 2.51
C GLU A 465 13.45 -3.60 1.36
N ASP A 466 13.94 -4.84 1.39
CA ASP A 466 14.69 -5.47 0.28
C ASP A 466 13.81 -5.66 -0.99
N MET A 467 12.54 -5.24 -0.94
CA MET A 467 11.49 -5.47 -1.92
C MET A 467 10.97 -4.20 -2.62
N ILE A 468 11.86 -3.27 -2.95
CA ILE A 468 11.80 -2.86 -4.36
C ILE A 468 12.10 -4.16 -5.08
N ALA A 469 11.10 -4.79 -5.69
CA ALA A 469 11.41 -5.56 -6.88
C ALA A 469 12.37 -4.64 -7.63
N LYS A 470 13.66 -5.03 -7.78
CA LYS A 470 14.29 -4.77 -9.05
C LYS A 470 13.19 -5.19 -9.99
N GLU A 471 12.50 -4.22 -10.62
CA GLU A 471 11.67 -4.57 -11.75
C GLU A 471 12.59 -5.51 -12.50
N PRO A 472 12.19 -6.79 -12.72
CA PRO A 472 13.02 -7.67 -13.51
C PRO A 472 13.40 -6.82 -14.71
N SER A 473 14.70 -6.53 -14.82
CA SER A 473 15.26 -5.55 -15.73
C SER A 473 14.47 -5.68 -17.00
N SER A 474 13.73 -4.63 -17.35
CA SER A 474 12.69 -4.59 -18.37
C SER A 474 13.10 -5.36 -19.62
N ASN A 475 12.87 -6.66 -19.61
CA ASN A 475 12.99 -7.56 -20.74
C ASN A 475 11.63 -8.22 -20.99
N TYR A 476 10.55 -7.62 -20.47
CA TYR A 476 9.48 -7.29 -21.40
C TYR A 476 10.00 -6.16 -22.30
N GLN A 477 10.86 -6.53 -23.27
CA GLN A 477 10.57 -6.05 -24.62
C GLN A 477 9.06 -6.24 -24.78
N THR A 478 8.39 -5.24 -25.34
CA THR A 478 7.19 -5.51 -26.13
C THR A 478 7.43 -6.78 -26.91
N THR A 479 7.01 -7.92 -26.37
CA THR A 479 6.76 -9.09 -27.17
C THR A 479 5.53 -8.64 -27.93
N SER A 480 5.80 -8.08 -29.12
CA SER A 480 4.97 -8.41 -30.26
C SER A 480 4.62 -9.88 -30.10
N MET A 481 3.34 -10.21 -30.14
CA MET A 481 2.85 -11.58 -30.02
C MET A 481 3.85 -12.55 -30.67
N PRO A 482 4.21 -13.68 -30.01
CA PRO A 482 5.20 -14.60 -30.55
C PRO A 482 4.87 -14.88 -32.02
N LEU A 483 5.70 -14.36 -32.91
CA LEU A 483 5.49 -14.43 -34.34
C LEU A 483 5.94 -15.82 -34.76
N ASN A 484 4.97 -16.70 -35.06
CA ASN A 484 5.21 -17.93 -35.80
C ASN A 484 5.56 -17.56 -37.25
N GLN A 485 6.75 -16.99 -37.42
CA GLN A 485 7.19 -16.40 -38.67
C GLN A 485 7.87 -17.46 -39.54
N ILE A 486 7.21 -17.83 -40.64
CA ILE A 486 7.74 -18.77 -41.62
C ILE A 486 8.47 -17.99 -42.71
N PHE A 487 9.79 -18.17 -42.81
CA PHE A 487 10.58 -17.63 -43.92
C PHE A 487 10.45 -18.55 -45.14
N TYR A 488 9.72 -18.13 -46.17
CA TYR A 488 9.58 -18.86 -47.44
C TYR A 488 10.09 -18.03 -48.63
N GLY A 489 10.50 -18.72 -49.69
CA GLY A 489 10.97 -18.08 -50.94
C GLY A 489 12.01 -18.95 -51.66
N PRO A 490 12.40 -18.58 -52.90
CA PRO A 490 13.30 -19.37 -53.75
C PRO A 490 14.67 -19.68 -53.11
N PRO A 491 15.38 -20.72 -53.56
CA PRO A 491 16.76 -20.97 -53.12
C PRO A 491 17.65 -19.77 -53.44
N GLY A 492 18.60 -19.45 -52.55
CA GLY A 492 19.52 -18.31 -52.72
C GLY A 492 19.09 -16.99 -52.07
N THR A 493 17.88 -16.88 -51.53
CA THR A 493 17.42 -15.63 -50.87
C THR A 493 17.89 -15.44 -49.42
N GLY A 494 18.96 -16.13 -49.00
CA GLY A 494 19.64 -15.87 -47.72
C GLY A 494 18.91 -16.31 -46.44
N LYS A 495 17.74 -16.96 -46.52
CA LYS A 495 16.93 -17.36 -45.35
C LYS A 495 17.70 -18.15 -44.29
N THR A 496 18.46 -19.16 -44.71
CA THR A 496 19.27 -20.00 -43.82
C THR A 496 20.43 -19.22 -43.18
N TYR A 497 21.04 -18.31 -43.95
CA TYR A 497 22.11 -17.44 -43.45
C TYR A 497 21.59 -16.48 -42.38
N TYR A 498 20.43 -15.86 -42.63
CA TYR A 498 19.77 -14.98 -41.67
C TYR A 498 19.38 -15.70 -40.38
N LEU A 499 18.83 -16.91 -40.46
CA LEU A 499 18.52 -17.73 -39.28
C LEU A 499 19.75 -18.01 -38.42
N LYS A 500 20.84 -18.48 -39.04
CA LYS A 500 22.04 -18.88 -38.32
C LYS A 500 22.75 -17.69 -37.66
N GLU A 501 22.96 -16.61 -38.40
CA GLU A 501 23.79 -15.49 -37.94
C GLU A 501 23.04 -14.51 -37.03
N GLN A 502 21.71 -14.39 -37.18
CA GLN A 502 20.96 -13.33 -36.51
C GLN A 502 20.00 -13.84 -35.44
N LEU A 503 19.58 -15.10 -35.52
CA LEU A 503 18.51 -15.64 -34.70
C LEU A 503 18.97 -16.74 -33.75
N PHE A 504 19.88 -17.64 -34.15
CA PHE A 504 20.25 -18.79 -33.30
C PHE A 504 20.75 -18.40 -31.90
N ASP A 505 21.60 -17.37 -31.78
CA ASP A 505 22.08 -16.89 -30.48
C ASP A 505 20.95 -16.39 -29.57
N LYS A 506 19.85 -15.88 -30.15
CA LYS A 506 18.67 -15.41 -29.39
C LYS A 506 17.81 -16.56 -28.86
N TYR A 507 17.99 -17.77 -29.36
CA TYR A 507 17.20 -18.95 -29.01
C TYR A 507 18.05 -20.08 -28.40
N THR A 508 19.32 -19.81 -28.07
CA THR A 508 20.24 -20.78 -27.45
C THR A 508 20.59 -20.32 -26.04
N LEU A 509 20.26 -21.13 -25.02
CA LEU A 509 20.48 -20.80 -23.60
C LEU A 509 21.95 -21.04 -23.18
N LYS A 510 22.48 -20.17 -22.30
CA LYS A 510 23.78 -20.32 -21.61
C LYS A 510 23.60 -20.01 -20.13
N GLU A 511 24.04 -20.89 -19.23
CA GLU A 511 23.90 -20.76 -17.76
C GLU A 511 25.19 -20.19 -17.11
N GLU A 512 25.06 -19.35 -16.07
CA GLU A 512 26.17 -18.83 -15.24
C GLU A 512 26.27 -19.58 -13.90
N ALA A 513 27.49 -19.76 -13.37
CA ALA A 513 27.79 -20.65 -12.24
C ALA A 513 27.58 -20.01 -10.85
N VAL A 514 27.00 -20.79 -9.92
CA VAL A 514 26.77 -20.44 -8.50
C VAL A 514 28.07 -20.61 -7.70
N THR A 515 28.34 -19.70 -6.73
CA THR A 515 29.48 -19.77 -5.79
C THR A 515 29.35 -20.94 -4.81
N GLU A 516 30.46 -21.56 -4.42
CA GLU A 516 30.49 -22.76 -3.55
C GLU A 516 29.83 -22.54 -2.19
N GLU A 517 30.00 -21.37 -1.57
CA GLU A 517 29.41 -21.04 -0.26
C GLU A 517 27.88 -20.95 -0.34
N LYS A 518 27.37 -20.29 -1.39
CA LYS A 518 25.93 -20.17 -1.63
C LYS A 518 25.31 -21.52 -1.95
N TYR A 519 26.02 -22.35 -2.71
CA TYR A 519 25.59 -23.72 -2.97
C TYR A 519 25.54 -24.57 -1.69
N PHE A 520 26.53 -24.41 -0.80
CA PHE A 520 26.53 -25.09 0.50
C PHE A 520 25.37 -24.63 1.39
N GLU A 521 25.09 -23.32 1.45
CA GLU A 521 23.93 -22.78 2.19
C GLU A 521 22.60 -23.29 1.63
N GLU A 522 22.45 -23.35 0.30
CA GLU A 522 21.27 -23.93 -0.37
C GLU A 522 21.09 -25.42 -0.04
N ILE A 523 22.17 -26.21 -0.04
CA ILE A 523 22.11 -27.61 0.39
C ILE A 523 21.68 -27.70 1.85
N VAL A 524 22.31 -26.94 2.76
CA VAL A 524 22.03 -27.00 4.19
C VAL A 524 20.60 -26.52 4.51
N SER A 525 20.07 -25.55 3.77
CA SER A 525 18.70 -25.06 3.98
C SER A 525 17.65 -26.14 3.75
N ASP A 526 17.90 -27.05 2.81
CA ASP A 526 16.96 -28.12 2.44
C ASP A 526 17.04 -29.35 3.36
N LEU A 527 18.13 -29.50 4.12
CA LEU A 527 18.32 -30.62 5.04
C LEU A 527 17.55 -30.43 6.36
N THR A 528 16.96 -31.48 6.89
CA THR A 528 16.31 -31.46 8.22
C THR A 528 17.35 -31.50 9.35
N TRP A 529 16.93 -31.15 10.58
CA TRP A 529 17.80 -31.17 11.75
C TRP A 529 18.48 -32.53 11.98
N TRP A 530 17.78 -33.65 11.77
CA TRP A 530 18.41 -34.97 11.94
C TRP A 530 19.43 -35.26 10.85
N GLN A 531 19.20 -34.79 9.61
CA GLN A 531 20.14 -34.97 8.50
C GLN A 531 21.43 -34.18 8.72
N VAL A 532 21.35 -32.92 9.15
CA VAL A 532 22.56 -32.12 9.42
C VAL A 532 23.32 -32.63 10.64
N ILE A 533 22.61 -33.17 11.66
CA ILE A 533 23.25 -33.81 12.82
C ILE A 533 23.91 -35.13 12.41
N ALA A 534 23.28 -35.91 11.53
CA ALA A 534 23.88 -37.13 10.98
C ALA A 534 25.13 -36.82 10.15
N LEU A 535 25.08 -35.81 9.27
CA LEU A 535 26.25 -35.36 8.51
C LEU A 535 27.37 -34.85 9.42
N ALA A 536 27.02 -34.08 10.46
CA ALA A 536 27.98 -33.63 11.47
C ALA A 536 28.63 -34.83 12.16
N LEU A 537 27.86 -35.78 12.71
CA LEU A 537 28.38 -36.99 13.37
C LEU A 537 29.15 -37.91 12.42
N ASN A 538 28.82 -37.92 11.13
CA ASN A 538 29.61 -38.62 10.11
C ASN A 538 30.94 -37.93 9.84
N GLU A 539 31.01 -36.59 9.94
CA GLU A 539 32.22 -35.79 9.72
C GLU A 539 33.15 -35.78 10.95
N ILE A 540 32.60 -35.64 12.16
CA ILE A 540 33.39 -35.51 13.41
C ILE A 540 33.45 -36.79 14.25
N GLY A 541 32.68 -37.82 13.89
CA GLY A 541 32.55 -39.06 14.65
C GLY A 541 31.76 -38.92 15.95
N THR A 542 31.81 -39.96 16.79
CA THR A 542 31.11 -40.02 18.08
C THR A 542 31.51 -38.86 19.00
N SER A 543 30.56 -37.96 19.30
CA SER A 543 30.87 -36.64 19.87
C SER A 543 29.85 -36.15 20.89
N LYS A 544 30.18 -35.11 21.67
CA LYS A 544 29.22 -34.46 22.58
C LYS A 544 28.39 -33.43 21.82
N VAL A 545 27.26 -33.03 22.41
CA VAL A 545 26.33 -32.06 21.81
C VAL A 545 26.99 -30.70 21.51
N ASN A 546 28.01 -30.30 22.28
CA ASN A 546 28.73 -29.05 22.01
C ASN A 546 29.55 -29.13 20.72
N ASP A 547 30.24 -30.24 20.50
CA ASP A 547 31.05 -30.45 19.29
C ASP A 547 30.14 -30.58 18.05
N ILE A 548 28.96 -31.20 18.21
CA ILE A 548 27.93 -31.26 17.16
C ILE A 548 27.40 -29.85 16.83
N LEU A 549 27.20 -28.99 17.84
CA LEU A 549 26.72 -27.61 17.66
C LEU A 549 27.70 -26.76 16.84
N GLU A 550 29.00 -26.95 17.06
CA GLU A 550 30.08 -26.19 16.41
C GLU A 550 30.40 -26.67 14.98
N ASN A 551 29.93 -27.86 14.59
CA ASN A 551 30.15 -28.40 13.25
C ASN A 551 29.46 -27.53 12.17
N ARG A 552 30.14 -27.35 11.02
CA ARG A 552 29.68 -26.49 9.92
C ARG A 552 28.26 -26.78 9.42
N TRP A 553 27.82 -28.04 9.37
CA TRP A 553 26.46 -28.39 8.92
C TRP A 553 25.39 -27.90 9.90
N VAL A 554 25.65 -28.07 11.19
CA VAL A 554 24.73 -27.72 12.27
C VAL A 554 24.77 -26.23 12.57
N ALA A 555 25.95 -25.61 12.57
CA ALA A 555 26.12 -24.17 12.74
C ALA A 555 25.45 -23.38 11.60
N THR A 556 25.65 -23.80 10.35
CA THR A 556 24.97 -23.20 9.19
C THR A 556 23.46 -23.42 9.27
N LYS A 557 23.00 -24.63 9.63
CA LYS A 557 21.57 -24.88 9.82
C LYS A 557 20.97 -24.03 10.92
N ALA A 558 21.70 -23.83 12.02
CA ALA A 558 21.28 -23.00 13.13
C ALA A 558 21.12 -21.54 12.72
N ALA A 559 22.10 -20.99 12.00
CA ALA A 559 22.08 -19.63 11.49
C ALA A 559 20.91 -19.38 10.51
N LEU A 560 20.55 -20.40 9.71
CA LEU A 560 19.45 -20.35 8.75
C LEU A 560 18.07 -20.70 9.37
N SER A 561 18.02 -21.12 10.64
CA SER A 561 16.77 -21.57 11.27
C SER A 561 16.14 -20.53 12.19
N GLU A 562 14.82 -20.61 12.37
CA GLU A 562 14.08 -19.81 13.36
C GLU A 562 14.18 -20.37 14.81
N SER A 563 15.04 -21.36 15.07
CA SER A 563 15.09 -22.01 16.38
C SER A 563 15.67 -21.08 17.45
N LYS A 564 14.81 -20.64 18.39
CA LYS A 564 15.21 -19.79 19.53
C LYS A 564 16.10 -20.52 20.54
N ASN A 565 16.17 -21.85 20.49
CA ASN A 565 17.01 -22.66 21.38
C ASN A 565 17.56 -23.89 20.64
N VAL A 566 18.58 -23.65 19.82
CA VAL A 566 19.23 -24.65 18.96
C VAL A 566 19.70 -25.88 19.75
N ARG A 567 20.27 -25.69 20.94
CA ARG A 567 20.74 -26.79 21.78
C ARG A 567 19.60 -27.72 22.19
N ALA A 568 18.43 -27.17 22.51
CA ALA A 568 17.23 -27.96 22.82
C ALA A 568 16.71 -28.70 21.58
N THR A 569 16.77 -28.07 20.40
CA THR A 569 16.41 -28.71 19.12
C THR A 569 17.31 -29.92 18.83
N ILE A 570 18.63 -29.77 18.95
CA ILE A 570 19.58 -30.87 18.74
C ILE A 570 19.32 -32.02 19.71
N TRP A 571 19.13 -31.72 21.00
CA TRP A 571 18.79 -32.73 22.00
C TRP A 571 17.50 -33.48 21.67
N GLY A 572 16.43 -32.75 21.34
CA GLY A 572 15.15 -33.36 20.98
C GLY A 572 15.26 -34.23 19.72
N THR A 573 15.96 -33.75 18.69
CA THR A 573 16.17 -34.50 17.44
C THR A 573 16.98 -35.77 17.67
N LEU A 574 18.09 -35.70 18.42
CA LEU A 574 18.90 -36.87 18.76
C LEU A 574 18.05 -37.93 19.49
N GLN A 575 17.23 -37.51 20.46
CA GLN A 575 16.35 -38.40 21.23
C GLN A 575 15.18 -38.98 20.41
N MET A 576 14.60 -38.21 19.49
CA MET A 576 13.52 -38.67 18.62
C MET A 576 14.02 -39.71 17.61
N HIS A 577 15.24 -39.55 17.11
CA HIS A 577 15.84 -40.43 16.09
C HIS A 577 16.78 -41.49 16.68
N THR A 578 16.70 -41.75 18.00
CA THR A 578 17.49 -42.82 18.64
C THR A 578 16.90 -44.21 18.36
N VAL A 579 17.73 -45.25 18.25
CA VAL A 579 17.27 -46.67 18.20
C VAL A 579 16.36 -47.04 19.38
N GLN A 580 15.49 -48.04 19.18
CA GLN A 580 14.52 -48.44 20.20
C GLN A 580 15.19 -49.19 21.36
N GLU A 581 16.25 -49.91 21.06
CA GLU A 581 17.01 -50.78 21.96
C GLU A 581 18.02 -50.00 22.82
N SER A 582 18.14 -48.68 22.62
CA SER A 582 19.10 -47.83 23.33
C SER A 582 18.90 -47.91 24.84
N GLU A 583 19.92 -48.40 25.57
CA GLU A 583 19.93 -48.47 27.04
C GLU A 583 20.05 -47.08 27.70
N ASN A 584 20.53 -46.07 26.97
CA ASN A 584 20.92 -44.76 27.50
C ASN A 584 19.93 -43.61 27.21
N VAL A 585 18.83 -43.88 26.50
CA VAL A 585 17.84 -42.86 26.07
C VAL A 585 16.42 -43.30 26.41
N ALA A 586 15.91 -42.82 27.55
CA ALA A 586 14.57 -43.16 28.07
C ALA A 586 13.39 -42.46 27.37
N TYR A 587 13.64 -41.57 26.40
CA TYR A 587 12.57 -40.91 25.64
C TYR A 587 11.76 -41.97 24.88
N LYS A 588 10.42 -41.83 24.76
CA LYS A 588 9.57 -42.90 24.18
C LYS A 588 9.03 -42.58 22.79
N GLN A 589 8.90 -41.30 22.43
CA GLN A 589 8.31 -40.90 21.16
C GLN A 589 9.38 -40.88 20.06
N ARG A 590 9.62 -42.04 19.45
CA ARG A 590 10.60 -42.19 18.37
C ARG A 590 10.02 -41.81 17.00
N GLN A 591 10.88 -41.32 16.12
CA GLN A 591 10.56 -40.98 14.74
C GLN A 591 11.63 -41.53 13.80
N ASN A 592 11.20 -42.24 12.74
CA ASN A 592 12.12 -42.73 11.73
C ASN A 592 12.76 -41.58 10.94
N PRO A 593 14.05 -41.70 10.54
CA PRO A 593 14.90 -42.89 10.71
C PRO A 593 15.53 -42.97 12.12
N LEU A 594 15.70 -44.19 12.65
CA LEU A 594 16.32 -44.44 13.96
C LEU A 594 17.81 -44.75 13.81
N ILE A 595 18.61 -43.70 13.73
CA ILE A 595 20.01 -43.78 13.29
C ILE A 595 21.00 -43.29 14.34
N PHE A 596 20.52 -42.80 15.48
CA PHE A 596 21.38 -42.35 16.57
C PHE A 596 21.36 -43.31 17.75
N ASP A 597 22.46 -43.30 18.50
CA ASP A 597 22.51 -43.89 19.84
C ASP A 597 23.39 -43.04 20.75
N LYS A 598 23.21 -43.22 22.06
CA LYS A 598 23.99 -42.56 23.10
C LYS A 598 24.83 -43.59 23.84
N THR A 599 26.13 -43.34 23.92
CA THR A 599 27.06 -44.22 24.63
C THR A 599 27.00 -43.98 26.14
N ASN A 600 27.60 -44.89 26.91
CA ASN A 600 27.72 -44.77 28.37
C ASN A 600 28.50 -43.50 28.81
N ASP A 601 29.39 -43.00 27.94
CA ASP A 601 30.18 -41.76 28.17
C ASP A 601 29.41 -40.48 27.80
N LYS A 602 28.10 -40.59 27.55
CA LYS A 602 27.19 -39.49 27.20
C LYS A 602 27.53 -38.80 25.87
N THR A 603 28.26 -39.46 24.97
CA THR A 603 28.46 -39.01 23.59
C THR A 603 27.40 -39.62 22.67
N TRP A 604 27.15 -38.96 21.55
CA TRP A 604 26.20 -39.40 20.53
C TRP A 604 26.94 -39.95 19.32
N GLN A 605 26.42 -41.01 18.75
CA GLN A 605 26.99 -41.67 17.58
C GLN A 605 25.94 -41.86 16.49
N LEU A 606 26.38 -41.79 15.23
CA LEU A 606 25.61 -42.21 14.08
C LEU A 606 25.86 -43.70 13.85
N LEU A 607 24.79 -44.48 13.75
CA LEU A 607 24.86 -45.89 13.40
C LEU A 607 24.72 -46.02 11.88
N SER A 608 25.75 -46.54 11.20
CA SER A 608 25.67 -46.90 9.78
C SER A 608 24.76 -48.12 9.59
N GLU A 609 23.93 -48.11 8.52
CA GLU A 609 22.83 -49.05 8.30
C GLU A 609 23.17 -50.54 8.59
N ARG A 610 22.20 -51.20 9.24
CA ARG A 610 21.87 -52.59 8.97
C ARG A 610 20.88 -52.65 7.82
#